data_AF-A0AAN6YUF7-F1
#
_entry.id   AF-A0AAN6YUF7-F1
#
_cell.length_a   1.000
_cell.length_b   1.000
_cell.length_c   1.000
_cell.angle_alpha   90.00
_cell.angle_beta   90.00
_cell.angle_gamma   90.00
#
_symmetry.space_group_name_H-M   'P 1'
#
loop_
_entity.id
_entity.type
_entity.pdbx_description
1 polymer ?
#
loop_
_entity_poly.entity_id
_entity_poly.type
_entity_poly.pdbx_seq_one_letter_code
_entity_poly.pdbx_strand_id
1 'polypeptide(L)'
;MEARGLNCSTYADHHPDPDIAGIGVIIGFLGPAWLVVFILVIYYVLFYNPTIDPFSDDPTEKLERPNSIDMLFYNTRNAILRRLLLASGSQTTRSFWRKLQSCGTRDSVNEVVMSLSDLQIVSGIAILTSGYYEATRGLSGYHWKMIVRVAWFSTITHLAAVSCLRTYLHQTQVKRLLRLILMGILAVMVITATLAAADTDFDDDLPAICFLQLPRSGVDLQNIDVLSAVVLLLYNILLRVLKLHKTVSKVWDRTFREIVVRLCMPAVKAIVRTTSSGIPLTRKRVYYILNIQPLVSALILGETYYLIYTSTVAEPSR
;
A
#
# COMPACT_ATOMS: atom_id res chain seq x y z
N MET A 1 6.14 23.04 24.48
CA MET A 1 7.44 23.19 23.79
C MET A 1 7.67 24.69 23.65
N GLU A 2 8.55 25.28 24.46
CA GLU A 2 8.94 26.69 24.28
C GLU A 2 9.73 26.78 22.97
N ALA A 3 9.14 27.38 21.95
CA ALA A 3 9.87 27.74 20.74
C ALA A 3 10.88 28.83 21.15
N ARG A 4 12.18 28.54 21.02
CA ARG A 4 13.19 29.61 21.01
C ARG A 4 12.75 30.65 19.97
N GLY A 5 12.90 31.94 20.27
CA GLY A 5 12.39 33.07 19.50
C GLY A 5 12.85 33.13 18.03
N LEU A 6 12.36 32.18 17.23
CA LEU A 6 12.54 32.06 15.80
C LEU A 6 11.55 33.03 15.15
N ASN A 7 12.09 33.92 14.33
CA ASN A 7 11.29 34.93 13.66
C ASN A 7 10.67 34.35 12.39
N CYS A 8 9.35 34.18 12.36
CA CYS A 8 8.60 33.70 11.20
C CYS A 8 8.46 34.73 10.07
N SER A 9 9.24 35.82 10.13
CA SER A 9 9.32 36.85 9.10
C SER A 9 10.74 36.99 8.53
N THR A 10 11.68 36.13 8.93
CA THR A 10 13.04 36.09 8.41
C THR A 10 13.25 34.78 7.67
N TYR A 11 13.68 34.87 6.41
CA TYR A 11 14.04 33.71 5.60
C TYR A 11 15.18 32.95 6.27
N ALA A 12 15.05 31.62 6.34
CA ALA A 12 16.08 30.75 6.87
C ALA A 12 17.22 30.65 5.86
N ASP A 13 18.47 30.88 6.29
CA ASP A 13 19.63 30.61 5.44
C ASP A 13 19.67 29.11 5.11
N HIS A 14 19.71 28.79 3.81
CA HIS A 14 19.79 27.42 3.31
C HIS A 14 21.18 26.83 3.55
N HIS A 15 21.45 26.42 4.78
CA HIS A 15 22.54 25.49 5.03
C HIS A 15 22.03 24.05 4.85
N PRO A 16 22.66 23.24 3.98
CA PRO A 16 22.33 21.83 3.91
C PRO A 16 22.61 21.22 5.28
N ASP A 17 21.58 20.70 5.94
CA ASP A 17 21.74 19.98 7.20
C ASP A 17 22.05 18.51 6.88
N PRO A 18 23.33 18.08 6.99
CA PRO A 18 23.71 16.72 6.67
C PRO A 18 23.08 15.70 7.64
N ASP A 19 22.60 16.11 8.81
CA ASP A 19 22.02 15.21 9.80
C ASP A 19 20.57 14.83 9.43
N ILE A 20 19.93 15.59 8.54
CA ILE A 20 18.53 15.42 8.15
C ILE A 20 18.41 15.05 6.66
N ALA A 21 19.11 15.78 5.79
CA ALA A 21 19.10 15.56 4.35
C ALA A 21 20.44 15.04 3.82
N GLY A 22 21.31 14.57 4.70
CA GLY A 22 22.53 13.88 4.29
C GLY A 22 22.22 12.67 3.42
N ILE A 23 23.05 12.46 2.41
CA ILE A 23 22.89 11.34 1.48
C ILE A 23 22.86 9.98 2.21
N GLY A 24 23.62 9.85 3.31
CA GLY A 24 23.60 8.66 4.15
C GLY A 24 22.25 8.42 4.84
N VAL A 25 21.59 9.48 5.31
CA VAL A 25 20.25 9.41 5.93
C VAL A 25 19.22 9.00 4.90
N ILE A 26 19.25 9.62 3.72
CA ILE A 26 18.34 9.32 2.62
C ILE A 26 18.53 7.87 2.14
N ILE A 27 19.78 7.42 1.93
CA ILE A 27 20.08 6.04 1.51
C ILE A 27 19.70 5.06 2.62
N GLY A 28 19.99 5.37 3.88
CA GLY A 28 19.66 4.53 5.03
C GLY A 28 18.17 4.34 5.23
N PHE A 29 17.37 5.33 4.83
CA PHE A 29 15.90 5.25 4.91
C PHE A 29 15.27 4.63 3.65
N LEU A 30 15.62 5.15 2.47
CA LEU A 30 15.06 4.72 1.19
C LEU A 30 15.57 3.35 0.77
N GLY A 31 16.81 3.00 1.10
CA GLY A 31 17.45 1.74 0.73
C GLY A 31 16.64 0.54 1.23
N PRO A 32 16.40 0.40 2.54
CA PRO A 32 15.59 -0.70 3.06
C PRO A 32 14.15 -0.67 2.53
N ALA A 33 13.58 0.51 2.29
CA ALA A 33 12.21 0.63 1.78
C ALA A 33 12.09 0.10 0.34
N TRP A 34 12.99 0.51 -0.55
CA TRP A 34 13.08 -0.01 -1.91
C TRP A 34 13.45 -1.49 -1.94
N LEU A 35 14.30 -1.95 -1.01
CA LEU A 35 14.65 -3.35 -0.87
C LEU A 35 13.42 -4.18 -0.47
N VAL A 36 12.57 -3.69 0.43
CA VAL A 36 11.28 -4.33 0.75
C VAL A 36 10.40 -4.42 -0.48
N VAL A 37 10.19 -3.30 -1.19
CA VAL A 37 9.37 -3.28 -2.41
C VAL A 37 9.89 -4.31 -3.42
N PHE A 38 11.21 -4.34 -3.63
CA PHE A 38 11.85 -5.29 -4.53
C PHE A 38 11.64 -6.75 -4.09
N ILE A 39 11.84 -7.06 -2.81
CA ILE A 39 11.60 -8.41 -2.28
C ILE A 39 10.11 -8.77 -2.36
N LEU A 40 9.19 -7.83 -2.14
CA LEU A 40 7.75 -8.07 -2.30
C LEU A 40 7.38 -8.39 -3.74
N VAL A 41 7.98 -7.69 -4.71
CA VAL A 41 7.82 -8.00 -6.14
C VAL A 41 8.35 -9.41 -6.43
N ILE A 42 9.55 -9.75 -5.94
CA ILE A 42 10.10 -11.10 -6.06
C ILE A 42 9.17 -12.13 -5.41
N TYR A 43 8.62 -11.82 -4.23
CA TYR A 43 7.71 -12.69 -3.50
C TYR A 43 6.42 -12.94 -4.31
N TYR A 44 5.82 -11.88 -4.83
CA TYR A 44 4.62 -11.96 -5.65
C TYR A 44 4.86 -12.76 -6.94
N VAL A 45 5.99 -12.51 -7.60
CA VAL A 45 6.33 -13.22 -8.83
C VAL A 45 6.65 -14.68 -8.52
N LEU A 46 7.54 -15.00 -7.59
CA LEU A 46 8.08 -16.35 -7.43
C LEU A 46 7.26 -17.26 -6.50
N PHE A 47 6.70 -16.72 -5.41
CA PHE A 47 6.18 -17.51 -4.31
C PHE A 47 4.67 -17.42 -4.14
N TYR A 48 4.03 -16.36 -4.61
CA TYR A 48 2.60 -16.18 -4.42
C TYR A 48 1.77 -17.31 -5.06
N ASN A 49 0.88 -17.88 -4.27
CA ASN A 49 -0.07 -18.90 -4.70
C ASN A 49 -1.49 -18.48 -4.29
N PRO A 50 -2.37 -18.11 -5.23
CA PRO A 50 -3.72 -17.65 -4.92
C PRO A 50 -4.68 -18.75 -4.52
N THR A 51 -4.29 -20.02 -4.63
CA THR A 51 -5.18 -21.14 -4.32
C THR A 51 -5.17 -21.53 -2.85
N ILE A 52 -4.34 -20.92 -2.01
CA ILE A 52 -4.18 -21.29 -0.59
C ILE A 52 -4.99 -20.32 0.28
N ASP A 53 -5.74 -20.85 1.24
CA ASP A 53 -6.44 -20.03 2.23
C ASP A 53 -5.45 -19.35 3.20
N PRO A 54 -5.41 -18.01 3.28
CA PRO A 54 -4.57 -17.31 4.24
C PRO A 54 -4.99 -17.45 5.71
N PHE A 55 -6.16 -18.03 5.99
CA PHE A 55 -6.69 -18.26 7.34
C PHE A 55 -6.96 -19.72 7.68
N SER A 56 -6.59 -20.65 6.78
CA SER A 56 -6.63 -22.06 7.13
C SER A 56 -5.39 -22.41 7.96
N ASP A 57 -5.62 -23.20 9.00
CA ASP A 57 -4.55 -23.78 9.80
C ASP A 57 -3.87 -24.95 9.05
N ASP A 58 -4.48 -25.45 7.96
CA ASP A 58 -3.92 -26.48 7.08
C ASP A 58 -3.38 -25.86 5.77
N PRO A 59 -2.05 -25.88 5.53
CA PRO A 59 -1.43 -25.32 4.32
C PRO A 59 -1.80 -26.06 3.02
N THR A 60 -2.50 -27.20 3.11
CA THR A 60 -3.02 -27.93 1.95
C THR A 60 -4.46 -27.58 1.59
N GLU A 61 -5.17 -26.83 2.45
CA GLU A 61 -6.54 -26.42 2.19
C GLU A 61 -6.59 -25.38 1.06
N LYS A 62 -7.31 -25.74 0.00
CA LYS A 62 -7.43 -24.90 -1.19
C LYS A 62 -8.65 -23.99 -1.09
N LEU A 63 -8.49 -22.75 -1.52
CA LEU A 63 -9.57 -21.81 -1.74
C LEU A 63 -10.58 -22.38 -2.73
N GLU A 64 -11.85 -22.44 -2.32
CA GLU A 64 -12.95 -22.92 -3.16
C GLU A 64 -13.18 -22.00 -4.39
N ARG A 65 -12.87 -20.69 -4.25
CA ARG A 65 -12.94 -19.70 -5.33
C ARG A 65 -11.79 -18.69 -5.25
N PRO A 66 -10.64 -18.95 -5.87
CA PRO A 66 -9.54 -17.99 -5.95
C PRO A 66 -9.90 -16.80 -6.86
N ASN A 67 -9.27 -15.65 -6.61
CA ASN A 67 -9.44 -14.47 -7.43
C ASN A 67 -9.04 -14.75 -8.90
N SER A 68 -9.88 -14.32 -9.84
CA SER A 68 -9.70 -14.61 -11.27
C SER A 68 -8.44 -13.96 -11.87
N ILE A 69 -8.10 -12.74 -11.42
CA ILE A 69 -6.91 -12.00 -11.86
C ILE A 69 -5.64 -12.70 -11.35
N ASP A 70 -5.64 -13.10 -10.08
CA ASP A 70 -4.50 -13.81 -9.52
C ASP A 70 -4.32 -15.19 -10.13
N MET A 71 -5.42 -15.86 -10.46
CA MET A 71 -5.38 -17.14 -11.15
C MET A 71 -4.83 -16.98 -12.58
N LEU A 72 -5.19 -15.90 -13.28
CA LEU A 72 -4.62 -15.56 -14.59
C LEU A 72 -3.12 -15.31 -14.50
N PHE A 73 -2.68 -14.50 -13.52
CA PHE A 73 -1.27 -14.23 -13.28
C PHE A 73 -0.51 -15.52 -12.92
N TYR A 74 -1.02 -16.30 -11.99
CA TYR A 74 -0.45 -17.58 -11.55
C TYR A 74 -0.28 -18.56 -12.73
N ASN A 75 -1.30 -18.71 -13.57
CA ASN A 75 -1.27 -19.59 -14.73
C ASN A 75 -0.29 -19.08 -15.80
N THR A 76 -0.31 -17.77 -16.08
CA THR A 76 0.57 -17.14 -17.07
C THR A 76 2.03 -17.26 -16.64
N ARG A 77 2.32 -16.93 -15.38
CA ARG A 77 3.64 -17.12 -14.76
C ARG A 77 4.11 -18.55 -14.89
N ASN A 78 3.31 -19.53 -14.45
CA ASN A 78 3.73 -20.92 -14.45
C ASN A 78 3.96 -21.44 -15.88
N ALA A 79 3.18 -20.96 -16.86
CA ALA A 79 3.41 -21.27 -18.27
C ALA A 79 4.73 -20.67 -18.78
N ILE A 80 5.03 -19.41 -18.44
CA ILE A 80 6.29 -18.75 -18.81
C ILE A 80 7.48 -19.44 -18.15
N LEU A 81 7.43 -19.68 -16.83
CA LEU A 81 8.48 -20.38 -16.10
C LEU A 81 8.71 -21.77 -16.69
N ARG A 82 7.65 -22.53 -16.99
CA ARG A 82 7.78 -23.85 -17.62
C ARG A 82 8.43 -23.74 -19.00
N ARG A 83 8.08 -22.76 -19.82
CA ARG A 83 8.71 -22.52 -21.13
C ARG A 83 10.18 -22.15 -21.01
N LEU A 84 10.52 -21.23 -20.10
CA LEU A 84 11.90 -20.82 -19.84
C LEU A 84 12.75 -21.98 -19.31
N LEU A 85 12.21 -22.80 -18.40
CA LEU A 85 12.88 -23.98 -17.87
C LEU A 85 13.07 -25.08 -18.91
N LEU A 86 12.13 -25.22 -19.85
CA LEU A 86 12.25 -26.15 -20.97
C LEU A 86 13.28 -25.65 -21.99
N ALA A 87 13.23 -24.35 -22.35
CA ALA A 87 14.17 -23.71 -23.28
C ALA A 87 15.60 -23.64 -22.73
N SER A 88 15.77 -23.53 -21.41
CA SER A 88 17.08 -23.33 -20.81
C SER A 88 18.02 -24.54 -20.93
N GLY A 89 17.55 -25.74 -21.31
CA GLY A 89 18.35 -26.94 -21.60
C GLY A 89 19.23 -27.51 -20.46
N SER A 90 19.60 -26.67 -19.49
CA SER A 90 20.54 -26.93 -18.42
C SER A 90 19.84 -27.52 -17.21
N GLN A 91 20.27 -28.71 -16.83
CA GLN A 91 19.82 -29.42 -15.64
C GLN A 91 20.12 -28.64 -14.34
N THR A 92 21.22 -27.87 -14.34
CA THR A 92 21.62 -26.99 -13.23
C THR A 92 20.61 -25.86 -13.01
N THR A 93 20.15 -25.22 -14.10
CA THR A 93 19.14 -24.15 -14.00
C THR A 93 17.82 -24.71 -13.45
N ARG A 94 17.35 -25.87 -13.94
CA ARG A 94 16.14 -26.53 -13.41
C ARG A 94 16.24 -26.94 -11.94
N SER A 95 17.44 -27.30 -11.48
CA SER A 95 17.72 -27.61 -10.07
C SER A 95 17.63 -26.35 -9.20
N PHE A 96 18.30 -25.27 -9.63
CA PHE A 96 18.29 -23.98 -8.93
C PHE A 96 16.88 -23.41 -8.78
N TRP A 97 16.09 -23.36 -9.86
CA TRP A 97 14.70 -22.84 -9.81
C TRP A 97 13.79 -23.65 -8.86
N ARG A 98 13.94 -24.97 -8.82
CA ARG A 98 13.20 -25.82 -7.85
C ARG A 98 13.61 -25.55 -6.42
N LYS A 99 14.91 -25.33 -6.17
CA LYS A 99 15.42 -24.98 -4.84
C LYS A 99 14.94 -23.60 -4.40
N LEU A 100 14.94 -22.62 -5.32
CA LEU A 100 14.46 -21.26 -5.05
C LEU A 100 12.96 -21.27 -4.71
N GLN A 101 12.16 -22.14 -5.34
CA GLN A 101 10.73 -22.27 -5.06
C GLN A 101 10.41 -23.17 -3.84
N SER A 102 11.42 -23.66 -3.12
CA SER A 102 11.22 -24.53 -1.96
C SER A 102 10.57 -23.79 -0.76
N CYS A 103 9.88 -24.54 0.11
CA CYS A 103 9.25 -23.98 1.31
C CYS A 103 10.26 -23.27 2.22
N GLY A 104 11.47 -23.83 2.39
CA GLY A 104 12.51 -23.21 3.23
C GLY A 104 12.91 -21.81 2.73
N THR A 105 12.99 -21.61 1.41
CA THR A 105 13.26 -20.27 0.86
C THR A 105 12.09 -19.32 1.07
N ARG A 106 10.84 -19.78 0.97
CA ARG A 106 9.66 -18.96 1.25
C ARG A 106 9.65 -18.45 2.70
N ASP A 107 9.97 -19.32 3.66
CA ASP A 107 9.97 -18.96 5.08
C ASP A 107 11.07 -17.93 5.39
N SER A 108 12.27 -18.12 4.85
CA SER A 108 13.35 -17.13 4.98
C SER A 108 13.00 -15.78 4.35
N VAL A 109 12.34 -15.77 3.18
CA VAL A 109 11.88 -14.52 2.55
C VAL A 109 10.83 -13.82 3.42
N ASN A 110 9.89 -14.58 4.00
CA ASN A 110 8.90 -14.02 4.93
C ASN A 110 9.57 -13.36 6.14
N GLU A 111 10.59 -14.00 6.73
CA GLU A 111 11.36 -13.45 7.85
C GLU A 111 12.11 -12.16 7.48
N VAL A 112 12.74 -12.12 6.31
CA VAL A 112 13.45 -10.93 5.83
C VAL A 112 12.47 -9.77 5.59
N VAL A 113 11.37 -10.01 4.87
CA VAL A 113 10.34 -8.99 4.63
C VAL A 113 9.78 -8.47 5.96
N MET A 114 9.58 -9.37 6.92
CA MET A 114 9.11 -9.01 8.24
C MET A 114 10.07 -8.07 8.98
N SER A 115 11.36 -8.42 9.03
CA SER A 115 12.38 -7.61 9.70
C SER A 115 12.53 -6.23 9.06
N LEU A 116 12.54 -6.18 7.73
CA LEU A 116 12.67 -4.91 7.00
C LEU A 116 11.41 -4.04 7.13
N SER A 117 10.23 -4.65 7.20
CA SER A 117 8.98 -3.93 7.45
C SER A 117 8.92 -3.31 8.86
N ASP A 118 9.45 -3.99 9.87
CA ASP A 118 9.56 -3.45 11.22
C ASP A 118 10.58 -2.29 11.27
N LEU A 119 11.69 -2.42 10.53
CA LEU A 119 12.66 -1.35 10.35
C LEU A 119 12.04 -0.10 9.72
N GLN A 120 11.10 -0.27 8.78
CA GLN A 120 10.39 0.86 8.16
C GLN A 120 9.54 1.65 9.16
N ILE A 121 8.78 0.99 10.05
CA ILE A 121 8.01 1.72 11.07
C ILE A 121 8.95 2.48 12.01
N VAL A 122 9.98 1.81 12.52
CA VAL A 122 10.89 2.39 13.51
C VAL A 122 11.64 3.58 12.90
N SER A 123 12.14 3.44 11.68
CA SER A 123 12.79 4.54 10.95
C SER A 123 11.81 5.67 10.66
N GLY A 124 10.57 5.38 10.25
CA GLY A 124 9.52 6.38 10.02
C GLY A 124 9.20 7.20 11.27
N ILE A 125 9.11 6.57 12.44
CA ILE A 125 8.91 7.26 13.72
C ILE A 125 10.15 8.08 14.07
N ALA A 126 11.34 7.52 13.89
CA ALA A 126 12.60 8.19 14.22
C ALA A 126 12.82 9.46 13.39
N ILE A 127 12.60 9.41 12.06
CA ILE A 127 12.79 10.57 11.18
C ILE A 127 11.78 11.67 11.48
N LEU A 128 10.53 11.34 11.77
CA LEU A 128 9.53 12.33 12.16
C LEU A 128 9.89 12.94 13.52
N THR A 129 10.29 12.13 14.49
CA THR A 129 10.67 12.62 15.83
C THR A 129 11.86 13.57 15.74
N SER A 130 12.88 13.21 14.94
CA SER A 130 14.01 14.08 14.65
C SER A 130 13.58 15.36 13.93
N GLY A 131 12.70 15.25 12.92
CA GLY A 131 12.16 16.41 12.21
C GLY A 131 11.38 17.37 13.11
N TYR A 132 10.54 16.87 14.02
CA TYR A 132 9.85 17.70 15.01
C TYR A 132 10.82 18.38 15.98
N TYR A 133 11.89 17.69 16.37
CA TYR A 133 12.91 18.26 17.23
C TYR A 133 13.68 19.38 16.53
N GLU A 134 14.15 19.15 15.32
CA GLU A 134 14.93 20.13 14.55
C GLU A 134 14.05 21.28 14.03
N ALA A 135 12.74 21.07 13.85
CA ALA A 135 11.81 22.17 13.60
C ALA A 135 11.89 23.24 14.70
N THR A 136 12.05 22.86 15.98
CA THR A 136 12.21 23.82 17.09
C THR A 136 13.52 24.60 17.07
N ARG A 137 14.49 24.18 16.24
CA ARG A 137 15.81 24.79 16.07
C ARG A 137 15.94 25.61 14.80
N GLY A 138 14.89 25.68 13.98
CA GLY A 138 14.87 26.49 12.76
C GLY A 138 15.03 25.68 11.47
N LEU A 139 14.65 24.40 11.45
CA LEU A 139 14.57 23.61 10.21
C LEU A 139 13.73 24.33 9.15
N SER A 140 14.26 24.51 7.94
CA SER A 140 13.53 25.12 6.82
C SER A 140 12.31 24.28 6.37
N GLY A 141 11.31 24.92 5.77
CA GLY A 141 10.17 24.27 5.13
C GLY A 141 10.55 23.25 4.06
N TYR A 142 11.62 23.50 3.29
CA TYR A 142 12.14 22.56 2.29
C TYR A 142 12.51 21.18 2.91
N HIS A 143 13.38 21.20 3.93
CA HIS A 143 13.79 19.98 4.65
C HIS A 143 12.59 19.30 5.32
N TRP A 144 11.62 20.08 5.82
CA TRP A 144 10.38 19.54 6.37
C TRP A 144 9.58 18.73 5.34
N LYS A 145 9.37 19.26 4.13
CA LYS A 145 8.69 18.53 3.03
C LYS A 145 9.42 17.23 2.69
N MET A 146 10.75 17.22 2.70
CA MET A 146 11.52 15.99 2.48
C MET A 146 11.21 14.94 3.55
N ILE A 147 11.29 15.31 4.84
CA ILE A 147 10.98 14.41 5.96
C ILE A 147 9.56 13.84 5.85
N VAL A 148 8.57 14.69 5.56
CA VAL A 148 7.16 14.29 5.40
C VAL A 148 7.01 13.26 4.28
N ARG A 149 7.62 13.49 3.11
CA ARG A 149 7.56 12.56 1.97
C ARG A 149 8.22 11.22 2.28
N VAL A 150 9.37 11.25 2.95
CA VAL A 150 10.12 10.06 3.35
C VAL A 150 9.32 9.23 4.37
N ALA A 151 8.70 9.88 5.36
CA ALA A 151 7.83 9.21 6.32
C ALA A 151 6.58 8.61 5.66
N TRP A 152 5.96 9.32 4.72
CA TRP A 152 4.83 8.80 3.95
C TRP A 152 5.20 7.55 3.15
N PHE A 153 6.38 7.55 2.51
CA PHE A 153 6.89 6.36 1.81
C PHE A 153 7.10 5.15 2.73
N SER A 154 7.59 5.37 3.96
CA SER A 154 7.67 4.31 4.98
C SER A 154 6.31 3.73 5.34
N THR A 155 5.27 4.58 5.52
CA THR A 155 3.91 4.08 5.83
C THR A 155 3.34 3.16 4.74
N ILE A 156 3.56 3.51 3.47
CA ILE A 156 3.10 2.69 2.32
C ILE A 156 3.88 1.40 2.24
N THR A 157 5.20 1.45 2.42
CA THR A 157 6.05 0.27 2.35
C THR A 157 5.72 -0.72 3.47
N HIS A 158 5.52 -0.22 4.69
CA HIS A 158 5.08 -1.04 5.81
C HIS A 158 3.70 -1.67 5.55
N LEU A 159 2.75 -0.85 5.08
CA LEU A 159 1.41 -1.31 4.73
C LEU A 159 1.47 -2.43 3.68
N ALA A 160 2.25 -2.25 2.61
CA ALA A 160 2.45 -3.24 1.56
C ALA A 160 3.03 -4.56 2.12
N ALA A 161 4.02 -4.47 3.01
CA ALA A 161 4.60 -5.66 3.63
C ALA A 161 3.62 -6.42 4.53
N VAL A 162 2.84 -5.73 5.37
CA VAL A 162 1.80 -6.35 6.21
C VAL A 162 0.73 -7.03 5.34
N SER A 163 0.50 -6.51 4.14
CA SER A 163 -0.41 -7.09 3.16
C SER A 163 -0.01 -8.50 2.76
N CYS A 164 1.24 -8.63 2.33
CA CYS A 164 1.79 -9.91 1.87
C CYS A 164 1.98 -10.90 3.02
N LEU A 165 2.21 -10.42 4.25
CA LEU A 165 2.47 -11.27 5.42
C LEU A 165 1.22 -11.67 6.22
N ARG A 166 0.01 -11.33 5.76
CA ARG A 166 -1.25 -11.57 6.51
C ARG A 166 -1.42 -13.02 6.97
N THR A 167 -1.09 -13.99 6.10
CA THR A 167 -1.15 -15.43 6.41
C THR A 167 -0.18 -15.82 7.52
N TYR A 168 1.04 -15.30 7.48
CA TYR A 168 2.09 -15.63 8.44
C TYR A 168 1.84 -14.97 9.81
N LEU A 169 1.26 -13.77 9.83
CA LEU A 169 1.02 -12.99 11.04
C LEU A 169 -0.16 -13.48 11.89
N HIS A 170 -1.01 -14.36 11.36
CA HIS A 170 -2.16 -14.88 12.10
C HIS A 170 -1.75 -15.68 13.35
N GLN A 171 -0.60 -16.33 13.30
CA GLN A 171 -0.11 -17.20 14.38
C GLN A 171 0.42 -16.44 15.61
N THR A 172 0.69 -15.12 15.54
CA THR A 172 1.27 -14.35 16.66
C THR A 172 0.51 -13.06 16.98
N GLN A 173 -0.53 -13.18 17.80
CA GLN A 173 -1.44 -12.09 18.18
C GLN A 173 -0.75 -10.87 18.84
N VAL A 174 0.28 -11.10 19.66
CA VAL A 174 1.00 -10.03 20.39
C VAL A 174 1.86 -9.17 19.45
N LYS A 175 2.67 -9.82 18.60
CA LYS A 175 3.50 -9.13 17.59
C LYS A 175 2.64 -8.28 16.66
N ARG A 176 1.47 -8.82 16.32
CA ARG A 176 0.46 -8.16 15.51
C ARG A 176 -0.13 -6.91 16.17
N LEU A 177 -0.50 -6.99 17.46
CA LEU A 177 -1.01 -5.82 18.19
C LEU A 177 0.03 -4.71 18.30
N LEU A 178 1.29 -5.06 18.62
CA LEU A 178 2.38 -4.10 18.72
C LEU A 178 2.57 -3.32 17.41
N ARG A 179 2.55 -4.02 16.27
CA ARG A 179 2.67 -3.38 14.94
C ARG A 179 1.51 -2.42 14.66
N LEU A 180 0.28 -2.78 15.02
CA LEU A 180 -0.87 -1.88 14.85
C LEU A 180 -0.73 -0.61 15.70
N ILE A 181 -0.26 -0.73 16.94
CA ILE A 181 -0.03 0.42 17.82
C ILE A 181 1.05 1.33 17.23
N LEU A 182 2.19 0.76 16.82
CA LEU A 182 3.30 1.52 16.23
C LEU A 182 2.90 2.19 14.90
N MET A 183 2.14 1.47 14.06
CA MET A 183 1.60 2.03 12.82
C MET A 183 0.58 3.15 13.09
N GLY A 184 -0.24 3.03 14.13
CA GLY A 184 -1.16 4.09 14.57
C GLY A 184 -0.42 5.35 15.03
N ILE A 185 0.65 5.19 15.84
CA ILE A 185 1.51 6.30 16.26
C ILE A 185 2.14 6.98 15.03
N LEU A 186 2.74 6.20 14.14
CA LEU A 186 3.35 6.71 12.91
C LEU A 186 2.31 7.46 12.05
N ALA A 187 1.10 6.92 11.92
CA ALA A 187 0.04 7.54 11.14
C ALA A 187 -0.39 8.91 11.70
N VAL A 188 -0.55 9.01 13.02
CA VAL A 188 -0.87 10.30 13.68
C VAL A 188 0.24 11.32 13.39
N MET A 189 1.50 10.93 13.56
CA MET A 189 2.64 11.82 13.26
C MET A 189 2.69 12.22 11.77
N VAL A 190 2.44 11.30 10.84
CA VAL A 190 2.41 11.62 9.40
C VAL A 190 1.25 12.56 9.07
N ILE A 191 0.06 12.36 9.65
CA ILE A 191 -1.10 13.24 9.42
C ILE A 191 -0.80 14.64 9.92
N THR A 192 -0.35 14.79 11.17
CA THR A 192 -0.06 16.12 11.73
C THR A 192 1.07 16.81 10.97
N ALA A 193 2.08 16.07 10.51
CA ALA A 193 3.17 16.61 9.71
C ALA A 193 2.74 17.03 8.29
N THR A 194 1.91 16.21 7.64
CA THR A 194 1.34 16.51 6.30
C THR A 194 0.44 17.74 6.37
N LEU A 195 -0.38 17.86 7.41
CA LEU A 195 -1.22 19.04 7.62
C LEU A 195 -0.39 20.31 7.86
N ALA A 196 0.78 20.20 8.50
CA ALA A 196 1.69 21.34 8.65
C ALA A 196 2.33 21.73 7.31
N ALA A 197 2.64 20.75 6.46
CA ALA A 197 3.16 20.99 5.10
C ALA A 197 2.09 21.50 4.11
N ALA A 198 0.82 21.50 4.51
CA ALA A 198 -0.35 21.88 3.72
C ALA A 198 -0.95 23.23 4.13
N ASP A 199 -0.25 23.98 4.97
CA ASP A 199 -0.66 25.32 5.35
C ASP A 199 -0.71 26.23 4.10
N THR A 200 -1.71 27.12 4.02
CA THR A 200 -1.87 28.01 2.84
C THR A 200 -0.69 28.94 2.65
N ASP A 201 -0.05 29.33 3.75
CA ASP A 201 1.07 30.26 3.74
C ASP A 201 2.43 29.52 3.74
N PHE A 202 2.42 28.21 3.44
CA PHE A 202 3.63 27.40 3.48
C PHE A 202 4.70 27.89 2.51
N ASP A 203 5.83 28.32 3.07
CA ASP A 203 7.01 28.76 2.34
C ASP A 203 8.17 27.79 2.63
N ASP A 204 8.87 27.38 1.58
CA ASP A 204 10.03 26.49 1.67
C ASP A 204 11.21 27.15 2.39
N ASP A 205 11.28 28.49 2.34
CA ASP A 205 12.37 29.30 2.87
C ASP A 205 12.10 29.76 4.31
N LEU A 206 10.89 29.54 4.83
CA LEU A 206 10.56 29.84 6.24
C LEU A 206 10.82 28.64 7.15
N PRO A 207 11.11 28.88 8.45
CA PRO A 207 11.22 27.81 9.43
C PRO A 207 9.91 27.00 9.55
N ALA A 208 10.02 25.68 9.53
CA ALA A 208 8.90 24.74 9.59
C ALA A 208 8.07 24.88 10.89
N ILE A 209 8.67 25.40 11.97
CA ILE A 209 7.97 25.65 13.24
C ILE A 209 6.81 26.64 13.08
N CYS A 210 6.88 27.55 12.11
CA CYS A 210 5.84 28.55 11.85
C CYS A 210 4.52 27.90 11.41
N PHE A 211 4.58 26.74 10.74
CA PHE A 211 3.41 26.00 10.25
C PHE A 211 2.95 24.87 11.21
N LEU A 212 3.73 24.61 12.26
CA LEU A 212 3.46 23.58 13.27
C LEU A 212 2.65 24.10 14.46
N GLN A 213 2.56 25.42 14.65
CA GLN A 213 1.84 26.03 15.77
C GLN A 213 0.32 25.95 15.59
N LEU A 214 -0.40 25.81 16.71
CA LEU A 214 -1.85 25.86 16.77
C LEU A 214 -2.27 27.17 17.47
N PRO A 215 -3.31 27.89 16.99
CA PRO A 215 -4.16 27.58 15.83
C PRO A 215 -3.47 27.91 14.50
N ARG A 216 -3.66 27.07 13.49
CA ARG A 216 -3.16 27.34 12.13
C ARG A 216 -3.98 28.47 11.50
N SER A 217 -3.30 29.40 10.82
CA SER A 217 -3.90 30.54 10.12
C SER A 217 -4.81 30.11 8.98
N GLY A 218 -4.50 28.99 8.31
CA GLY A 218 -5.35 28.37 7.32
C GLY A 218 -4.76 27.04 6.82
N VAL A 219 -5.51 25.95 6.92
CA VAL A 219 -5.14 24.70 6.24
C VAL A 219 -5.82 24.70 4.88
N ASP A 220 -5.07 24.53 3.81
CA ASP A 220 -5.65 24.36 2.48
C ASP A 220 -6.23 22.95 2.32
N LEU A 221 -7.38 22.72 2.95
CA LEU A 221 -8.16 21.48 2.81
C LEU A 221 -8.73 21.32 1.39
N GLN A 222 -8.64 22.34 0.53
CA GLN A 222 -9.00 22.24 -0.89
C GLN A 222 -7.84 21.69 -1.72
N ASN A 223 -6.62 21.64 -1.18
CA ASN A 223 -5.51 20.97 -1.83
C ASN A 223 -5.81 19.46 -1.95
N ILE A 224 -6.16 19.06 -3.16
CA ILE A 224 -6.59 17.70 -3.50
C ILE A 224 -5.51 16.67 -3.14
N ASP A 225 -4.23 17.04 -3.20
CA ASP A 225 -3.11 16.14 -2.90
C ASP A 225 -3.03 15.82 -1.40
N VAL A 226 -3.22 16.82 -0.54
CA VAL A 226 -3.19 16.68 0.91
C VAL A 226 -4.42 15.91 1.40
N LEU A 227 -5.59 16.30 0.90
CA LEU A 227 -6.85 15.63 1.22
C LEU A 227 -6.81 14.16 0.78
N SER A 228 -6.37 13.89 -0.45
CA SER A 228 -6.25 12.52 -0.95
C SER A 228 -5.21 11.72 -0.17
N ALA A 229 -4.04 12.30 0.19
CA ALA A 229 -3.03 11.60 0.98
C ALA A 229 -3.53 11.18 2.36
N VAL A 230 -4.22 12.08 3.09
CA VAL A 230 -4.78 11.78 4.41
C VAL A 230 -5.91 10.76 4.32
N VAL A 231 -6.83 10.93 3.38
CA VAL A 231 -7.95 9.99 3.17
C VAL A 231 -7.41 8.62 2.77
N LEU A 232 -6.45 8.54 1.85
CA LEU A 232 -5.81 7.29 1.43
C LEU A 232 -5.10 6.62 2.61
N LEU A 233 -4.36 7.36 3.43
CA LEU A 233 -3.68 6.80 4.59
C LEU A 233 -4.68 6.20 5.60
N LEU A 234 -5.71 6.96 5.96
CA LEU A 234 -6.76 6.51 6.89
C LEU A 234 -7.54 5.32 6.33
N TYR A 235 -7.93 5.39 5.07
CA TYR A 235 -8.63 4.30 4.37
C TYR A 235 -7.80 3.01 4.38
N ASN A 236 -6.52 3.12 4.05
CA ASN A 236 -5.62 1.97 4.02
C ASN A 236 -5.39 1.34 5.40
N ILE A 237 -5.19 2.16 6.43
CA ILE A 237 -5.06 1.67 7.81
C ILE A 237 -6.35 0.98 8.25
N LEU A 238 -7.50 1.64 8.04
CA LEU A 238 -8.80 1.11 8.42
C LEU A 238 -9.05 -0.24 7.75
N LEU A 239 -8.86 -0.33 6.43
CA LEU A 239 -9.05 -1.59 5.72
C LEU A 239 -8.13 -2.70 6.22
N ARG A 240 -6.89 -2.40 6.58
CA ARG A 240 -5.99 -3.40 7.17
C ARG A 240 -6.43 -3.84 8.54
N VAL A 241 -6.86 -2.92 9.41
CA VAL A 241 -7.39 -3.25 10.74
C VAL A 241 -8.63 -4.13 10.61
N LEU A 242 -9.58 -3.76 9.75
CA LEU A 242 -10.80 -4.52 9.48
C LEU A 242 -10.50 -5.92 8.94
N LYS A 243 -9.55 -6.03 8.00
CA LYS A 243 -9.15 -7.31 7.41
C LYS A 243 -8.23 -8.15 8.30
N LEU A 244 -7.67 -7.60 9.36
CA LEU A 244 -6.81 -8.36 10.28
C LEU A 244 -7.60 -9.32 11.17
N HIS A 245 -8.87 -9.01 11.44
CA HIS A 245 -9.75 -9.81 12.28
C HIS A 245 -10.67 -10.68 11.42
N LYS A 246 -10.66 -12.01 11.62
CA LYS A 246 -11.42 -12.98 10.81
C LYS A 246 -12.92 -12.64 10.76
N THR A 247 -13.52 -12.31 11.91
CA THR A 247 -14.94 -11.94 12.00
C THR A 247 -15.26 -10.64 11.27
N VAL A 248 -14.38 -9.64 11.39
CA VAL A 248 -14.63 -8.30 10.83
C VAL A 248 -14.42 -8.32 9.31
N SER A 249 -13.39 -9.02 8.83
CA SER A 249 -13.17 -9.24 7.39
C SER A 249 -14.40 -9.89 6.75
N LYS A 250 -14.94 -10.95 7.36
CA LYS A 250 -16.11 -11.66 6.82
C LYS A 250 -17.36 -10.76 6.74
N VAL A 251 -17.61 -9.95 7.78
CA VAL A 251 -18.76 -9.02 7.79
C VAL A 251 -18.56 -7.90 6.78
N TRP A 252 -17.37 -7.27 6.77
CA TRP A 252 -17.05 -6.17 5.88
C TRP A 252 -17.12 -6.56 4.41
N ASP A 253 -16.52 -7.70 4.02
CA ASP A 253 -16.50 -8.16 2.64
C ASP A 253 -17.93 -8.50 2.14
N ARG A 254 -18.82 -9.00 3.02
CA ARG A 254 -20.25 -9.20 2.70
C ARG A 254 -20.96 -7.87 2.49
N THR A 255 -20.87 -6.96 3.45
CA THR A 255 -21.54 -5.66 3.41
C THR A 255 -21.07 -4.83 2.22
N PHE A 256 -19.76 -4.82 1.94
CA PHE A 256 -19.19 -4.12 0.80
C PHE A 256 -19.68 -4.68 -0.54
N ARG A 257 -19.65 -6.01 -0.72
CA ARG A 257 -20.18 -6.66 -1.93
C ARG A 257 -21.65 -6.32 -2.14
N GLU A 258 -22.46 -6.33 -1.08
CA GLU A 258 -23.86 -5.93 -1.17
C GLU A 258 -24.02 -4.45 -1.56
N ILE A 259 -23.25 -3.55 -0.97
CA ILE A 259 -23.29 -2.12 -1.29
C ILE A 259 -22.90 -1.87 -2.75
N VAL A 260 -21.78 -2.43 -3.21
CA VAL A 260 -21.29 -2.29 -4.59
C VAL A 260 -22.30 -2.87 -5.58
N VAL A 261 -22.81 -4.07 -5.32
CA VAL A 261 -23.83 -4.66 -6.20
C VAL A 261 -25.11 -3.82 -6.20
N ARG A 262 -25.57 -3.32 -5.05
CA ARG A 262 -26.77 -2.45 -4.98
C ARG A 262 -26.57 -1.13 -5.72
N LEU A 263 -25.39 -0.50 -5.64
CA LEU A 263 -25.09 0.78 -6.28
C LEU A 263 -24.81 0.64 -7.78
N CYS A 264 -24.01 -0.34 -8.19
CA CYS A 264 -23.53 -0.47 -9.56
C CYS A 264 -24.47 -1.27 -10.46
N MET A 265 -25.16 -2.29 -9.95
CA MET A 265 -26.04 -3.15 -10.75
C MET A 265 -27.22 -2.40 -11.43
N PRO A 266 -27.86 -1.38 -10.82
CA PRO A 266 -28.90 -0.59 -11.47
C PRO A 266 -28.37 0.20 -12.66
N ALA A 267 -27.22 0.86 -12.50
CA ALA A 267 -26.58 1.62 -13.57
C ALA A 267 -26.17 0.72 -14.74
N VAL A 268 -25.55 -0.43 -14.45
CA VAL A 268 -25.21 -1.45 -15.46
C VAL A 268 -26.45 -1.95 -16.19
N LYS A 269 -27.53 -2.28 -15.46
CA LYS A 269 -28.78 -2.74 -16.07
C LYS A 269 -29.45 -1.65 -16.91
N ALA A 270 -29.40 -0.40 -16.48
CA ALA A 270 -29.95 0.74 -17.20
C ALA A 270 -29.20 0.97 -18.52
N ILE A 271 -27.86 0.98 -18.48
CA ILE A 271 -26.99 1.11 -19.65
C ILE A 271 -27.24 -0.05 -20.63
N VAL A 272 -27.20 -1.30 -20.16
CA VAL A 272 -27.44 -2.47 -21.02
C VAL A 272 -28.83 -2.42 -21.68
N ARG A 273 -29.87 -1.96 -20.97
CA ARG A 273 -31.24 -1.86 -21.51
C ARG A 273 -31.39 -0.74 -22.54
N THR A 274 -30.88 0.46 -22.25
CA THR A 274 -30.98 1.60 -23.18
C THR A 274 -30.17 1.37 -24.44
N THR A 275 -29.03 0.69 -24.34
CA THR A 275 -28.15 0.48 -25.49
C THR A 275 -28.53 -0.77 -26.32
N SER A 276 -29.29 -1.73 -25.77
CA SER A 276 -29.71 -2.96 -26.48
C SER A 276 -31.01 -2.83 -27.29
N SER A 277 -31.77 -1.73 -27.18
CA SER A 277 -33.14 -1.63 -27.71
C SER A 277 -33.26 -1.43 -29.22
N GLY A 278 -32.15 -1.27 -29.98
CA GLY A 278 -32.21 -0.96 -31.41
C GLY A 278 -31.28 -1.76 -32.33
N ILE A 279 -30.62 -2.82 -31.86
CA ILE A 279 -29.52 -3.48 -32.61
C ILE A 279 -29.93 -4.89 -33.07
N PRO A 280 -29.83 -5.20 -34.39
CA PRO A 280 -30.14 -6.52 -34.94
C PRO A 280 -29.20 -7.62 -34.40
N LEU A 281 -29.76 -8.82 -34.20
CA LEU A 281 -29.13 -9.98 -33.54
C LEU A 281 -27.74 -10.36 -34.09
N THR A 282 -27.49 -10.15 -35.38
CA THR A 282 -26.20 -10.46 -36.05
C THR A 282 -25.07 -9.49 -35.72
N ARG A 283 -25.36 -8.23 -35.35
CA ARG A 283 -24.35 -7.21 -34.95
C ARG A 283 -24.19 -7.06 -33.44
N LYS A 284 -25.10 -7.65 -32.65
CA LYS A 284 -25.07 -7.60 -31.18
C LYS A 284 -23.75 -8.09 -30.60
N ARG A 285 -23.13 -9.14 -31.15
CA ARG A 285 -21.88 -9.71 -30.63
C ARG A 285 -20.69 -8.75 -30.75
N VAL A 286 -20.55 -8.10 -31.90
CA VAL A 286 -19.49 -7.11 -32.17
C VAL A 286 -19.70 -5.84 -31.36
N TYR A 287 -20.96 -5.40 -31.22
CA TYR A 287 -21.32 -4.24 -30.41
C TYR A 287 -21.10 -4.46 -28.90
N TYR A 288 -21.42 -5.67 -28.40
CA TYR A 288 -21.13 -6.06 -27.02
C TYR A 288 -19.64 -6.00 -26.72
N ILE A 289 -18.79 -6.45 -27.66
CA ILE A 289 -17.32 -6.45 -27.53
C ILE A 289 -16.73 -5.03 -27.61
N LEU A 290 -17.33 -4.12 -28.37
CA LEU A 290 -16.81 -2.76 -28.56
C LEU A 290 -17.28 -1.73 -27.54
N ASN A 291 -18.49 -1.86 -26.98
CA ASN A 291 -19.08 -0.82 -26.11
C ASN A 291 -19.39 -1.31 -24.69
N ILE A 292 -19.96 -2.52 -24.55
CA ILE A 292 -20.29 -3.07 -23.22
C ILE A 292 -19.06 -3.72 -22.58
N GLN A 293 -18.23 -4.42 -23.35
CA GLN A 293 -17.03 -5.07 -22.85
C GLN A 293 -16.02 -4.08 -22.27
N PRO A 294 -15.72 -2.88 -22.83
CA PRO A 294 -14.86 -1.92 -22.15
C PRO A 294 -15.49 -1.29 -20.91
N LEU A 295 -16.81 -1.13 -20.84
CA LEU A 295 -17.50 -0.62 -19.65
C LEU A 295 -17.58 -1.66 -18.53
N VAL A 296 -17.80 -2.92 -18.91
CA VAL A 296 -17.62 -4.10 -18.06
C VAL A 296 -16.14 -4.28 -17.75
N SER A 297 -15.19 -3.96 -18.63
CA SER A 297 -13.75 -3.95 -18.35
C SER A 297 -13.34 -2.79 -17.46
N ALA A 298 -14.07 -1.67 -17.45
CA ALA A 298 -13.87 -0.51 -16.56
C ALA A 298 -14.45 -0.78 -15.17
N LEU A 299 -15.62 -1.41 -15.09
CA LEU A 299 -16.18 -1.96 -13.87
C LEU A 299 -15.34 -3.11 -13.35
N ILE A 300 -14.87 -3.98 -14.24
CA ILE A 300 -13.88 -5.00 -13.95
C ILE A 300 -12.58 -4.32 -13.61
N LEU A 301 -12.16 -3.16 -14.15
CA LEU A 301 -10.93 -2.43 -13.77
C LEU A 301 -11.06 -1.75 -12.42
N GLY A 302 -12.25 -1.29 -12.03
CA GLY A 302 -12.58 -0.88 -10.66
C GLY A 302 -12.62 -2.08 -9.74
N GLU A 303 -13.16 -3.20 -10.20
CA GLU A 303 -13.08 -4.51 -9.59
C GLU A 303 -11.64 -5.02 -9.64
N THR A 304 -10.77 -4.64 -10.58
CA THR A 304 -9.38 -5.11 -10.79
C THR A 304 -8.49 -4.25 -9.94
N TYR A 305 -8.79 -2.97 -9.77
CA TYR A 305 -8.17 -2.09 -8.80
C TYR A 305 -8.55 -2.57 -7.40
N TYR A 306 -9.82 -2.89 -7.17
CA TYR A 306 -10.28 -3.54 -5.95
C TYR A 306 -9.73 -4.96 -5.79
N LEU A 307 -9.54 -5.74 -6.85
CA LEU A 307 -9.04 -7.12 -6.86
C LEU A 307 -7.52 -7.20 -6.95
N ILE A 308 -6.82 -6.14 -7.31
CA ILE A 308 -5.37 -5.91 -7.13
C ILE A 308 -5.16 -5.46 -5.68
N TYR A 309 -6.09 -4.67 -5.15
CA TYR A 309 -6.12 -4.32 -3.74
C TYR A 309 -6.48 -5.53 -2.85
N THR A 310 -7.42 -6.39 -3.27
CA THR A 310 -7.78 -7.64 -2.59
C THR A 310 -6.94 -8.85 -3.03
N SER A 311 -6.22 -8.84 -4.15
CA SER A 311 -5.22 -9.90 -4.46
C SER A 311 -4.06 -9.89 -3.49
N THR A 312 -3.73 -8.69 -3.03
CA THR A 312 -2.85 -8.44 -1.90
C THR A 312 -3.38 -9.06 -0.59
N VAL A 313 -4.60 -9.61 -0.60
CA VAL A 313 -5.40 -10.06 0.55
C VAL A 313 -6.30 -11.24 0.17
N ALA A 314 -5.72 -12.42 -0.07
CA ALA A 314 -6.50 -13.63 -0.39
C ALA A 314 -7.69 -13.87 0.57
N GLU A 315 -8.80 -14.38 0.04
CA GLU A 315 -10.10 -14.56 0.72
C GLU A 315 -10.45 -16.03 0.88
N PRO A 316 -10.71 -16.55 2.09
CA PRO A 316 -11.53 -17.75 2.22
C PRO A 316 -13.01 -17.44 2.30
N SER A 317 -13.75 -18.04 1.38
CA SER A 317 -15.18 -18.22 1.54
C SER A 317 -15.45 -19.56 2.22
N ARG A 318 -15.93 -19.51 3.46
CA ARG A 318 -17.07 -20.28 4.00
C ARG A 318 -17.55 -19.59 5.28
#